data_AF-A0A1C5E5X5-F1
#
_entry.id   AF-A0A1C5E5X5-F1
#
_cell.length_a   1.000
_cell.length_b   1.000
_cell.length_c   1.000
_cell.angle_alpha   90.00
_cell.angle_beta   90.00
_cell.angle_gamma   90.00
#
_symmetry.space_group_name_H-M   'P 1'
#
loop_
_entity.id
_entity.type
_entity.pdbx_description
1 polymer ?
#
loop_
_entity_poly.entity_id
_entity_poly.type
_entity_poly.pdbx_seq_one_letter_code
_entity_poly.pdbx_strand_id
1 'polypeptide(L)' 'RAAADLVRPLVDAWERRWRDGARAATSATAAHLAALRDKDERYLTEARVAATGPTARGRFGMCGRLDVYPGI' A
#
# COMPACT_ATOMS: atom_id res chain seq x y z
N ARG A 1 14.43 -19.46 20.15
CA ARG A 1 13.85 -20.68 19.53
C ARG A 1 12.31 -20.70 19.64
N ALA A 2 11.72 -20.58 20.84
CA ALA A 2 10.26 -20.55 21.02
C ALA A 2 9.51 -19.50 20.17
N ALA A 3 10.06 -18.28 20.03
CA ALA A 3 9.47 -17.26 19.16
C ALA A 3 9.43 -17.68 17.68
N ALA A 4 10.46 -18.38 17.19
CA ALA A 4 10.49 -18.89 15.83
C ALA A 4 9.45 -19.98 15.61
N ASP A 5 9.27 -20.88 16.58
CA ASP A 5 8.24 -21.92 16.52
C ASP A 5 6.82 -21.34 16.55
N LEU A 6 6.61 -20.25 17.29
CA LEU A 6 5.33 -19.53 17.34
C LEU A 6 4.95 -18.91 15.99
N VAL A 7 5.91 -18.30 15.29
CA VAL A 7 5.64 -17.59 14.02
C VAL A 7 5.68 -18.51 12.80
N ARG A 8 6.36 -19.66 12.87
CA ARG A 8 6.50 -20.61 11.75
C ARG A 8 5.19 -20.90 10.99
N PRO A 9 4.05 -21.21 11.65
CA PRO A 9 2.81 -21.49 10.91
C PRO A 9 2.20 -20.25 10.21
N LEU A 10 2.65 -19.03 10.55
CA LEU A 10 2.14 -17.79 9.99
C LEU A 10 2.94 -17.31 8.77
N VAL A 11 4.18 -17.80 8.59
CA VAL A 11 5.13 -17.28 7.59
C VAL A 11 4.55 -17.34 6.18
N ASP A 12 3.95 -18.47 5.77
CA ASP A 12 3.36 -18.61 4.43
C ASP A 12 2.21 -17.61 4.21
N ALA A 13 1.43 -17.35 5.25
CA ALA A 13 0.32 -16.42 5.18
C ALA A 13 0.80 -14.95 5.16
N TRP A 14 1.93 -14.66 5.80
CA TRP A 14 2.59 -13.35 5.70
C TRP A 14 3.24 -13.16 4.33
N GLU A 15 3.89 -14.19 3.81
CA GLU A 15 4.54 -14.14 2.50
C GLU A 15 3.51 -13.90 1.39
N ARG A 16 2.36 -14.60 1.43
CA ARG A 16 1.25 -14.32 0.50
C ARG A 16 0.79 -12.86 0.60
N ARG A 17 0.49 -12.36 1.80
CA ARG A 17 0.08 -10.95 2.01
C ARG A 17 1.13 -9.96 1.52
N TRP A 18 2.40 -10.25 1.76
CA TRP A 18 3.50 -9.42 1.30
C TRP A 18 3.61 -9.44 -0.22
N ARG A 19 3.53 -10.62 -0.85
CA ARG A 19 3.57 -10.79 -2.31
C ARG A 19 2.42 -10.06 -2.99
N ASP A 20 1.21 -10.29 -2.51
CA ASP A 20 -0.02 -9.79 -3.13
C ASP A 20 -0.26 -8.30 -2.82
N GLY A 21 0.32 -7.79 -1.73
CA GLY A 21 0.24 -6.38 -1.33
C GLY A 21 1.50 -5.60 -1.69
N ALA A 22 2.39 -5.45 -0.71
CA ALA A 22 3.52 -4.53 -0.79
C ALA A 22 4.47 -4.84 -1.97
N ARG A 23 4.77 -6.11 -2.25
CA ARG A 23 5.65 -6.49 -3.36
C ARG A 23 4.99 -6.21 -4.71
N ALA A 24 3.72 -6.58 -4.89
CA ALA A 24 2.98 -6.29 -6.12
C ALA A 24 2.95 -4.77 -6.40
N ALA A 25 2.60 -3.97 -5.39
CA ALA A 25 2.52 -2.51 -5.51
C ALA A 25 3.87 -1.87 -5.87
N THR A 26 4.94 -2.29 -5.18
CA THR A 26 6.30 -1.77 -5.45
C THR A 26 6.83 -2.21 -6.82
N SER A 27 6.51 -3.45 -7.25
CA SER A 27 6.89 -3.94 -8.59
C SER A 27 6.17 -3.18 -9.70
N ALA A 28 4.86 -2.93 -9.54
CA ALA A 28 4.09 -2.11 -10.49
C ALA A 28 4.65 -0.68 -10.58
N THR A 29 5.02 -0.09 -9.45
CA THR A 29 5.65 1.24 -9.42
C THR A 29 6.98 1.24 -10.16
N ALA A 30 7.82 0.23 -9.96
CA ALA A 30 9.07 0.10 -10.70
C ALA A 30 8.85 0.01 -12.23
N ALA A 31 7.84 -0.74 -12.66
CA ALA A 31 7.46 -0.83 -14.07
C ALA A 31 6.98 0.53 -14.63
N HIS A 32 6.14 1.25 -13.90
CA HIS A 32 5.68 2.59 -14.30
C HIS A 32 6.85 3.58 -14.40
N LEU A 33 7.79 3.56 -13.45
CA LEU A 33 8.98 4.41 -13.50
C LEU A 33 9.87 4.09 -14.72
N ALA A 34 9.96 2.83 -15.12
CA ALA A 34 10.65 2.45 -16.35
C ALA A 34 9.93 3.00 -17.59
N ALA A 35 8.60 2.83 -17.69
CA ALA A 35 7.80 3.37 -18.78
C ALA A 35 7.94 4.90 -18.90
N LEU A 36 7.90 5.62 -17.78
CA LEU A 36 8.12 7.07 -17.77
C LEU A 36 9.50 7.48 -18.29
N ARG A 37 10.56 6.72 -17.99
CA ARG A 37 11.91 6.99 -18.54
C ARG A 37 11.95 6.85 -20.05
N ASP A 38 11.18 5.90 -20.58
CA ASP A 38 11.07 5.63 -22.01
C ASP A 38 10.03 6.53 -22.70
N LYS A 39 9.42 7.48 -21.97
CA LYS A 39 8.34 8.36 -22.43
C LYS A 39 7.10 7.60 -22.91
N ASP A 40 6.80 6.47 -22.27
CA ASP A 40 5.56 5.71 -22.46
C ASP A 40 4.54 6.08 -21.39
N GLU A 41 3.55 6.87 -21.76
CA GLU A 41 2.48 7.36 -20.90
C GLU A 41 1.20 6.50 -20.92
N ARG A 42 1.18 5.35 -21.61
CA ARG A 42 -0.06 4.57 -21.79
C ARG A 42 -0.76 4.24 -20.47
N TYR A 43 0.00 3.85 -19.44
CA TYR A 43 -0.57 3.55 -18.12
C TYR A 43 -1.23 4.77 -17.44
N LEU A 44 -0.84 5.99 -17.80
CA LEU A 44 -1.46 7.22 -17.30
C LEU A 44 -2.78 7.51 -18.00
N THR A 45 -2.94 7.11 -19.26
CA THR A 45 -4.19 7.34 -20.01
C THR A 45 -5.36 6.52 -19.45
N GLU A 46 -5.06 5.38 -18.84
CA GLU A 46 -6.05 4.51 -18.19
C GLU A 46 -6.21 4.82 -16.70
N ALA A 47 -5.30 5.58 -16.10
CA ALA A 47 -5.30 5.90 -14.69
C ALA A 47 -6.40 6.92 -14.33
N ARG A 48 -6.92 6.81 -13.11
CA ARG A 48 -7.87 7.78 -12.54
C ARG A 48 -7.23 8.52 -11.38
N VAL A 49 -7.32 9.84 -11.40
CA VAL A 49 -6.97 10.68 -10.25
C VAL A 49 -8.22 10.83 -9.38
N ALA A 50 -8.13 10.35 -8.15
CA ALA A 50 -9.16 10.56 -7.13
C ALA A 50 -8.57 11.38 -5.98
N ALA A 51 -9.29 12.40 -5.54
CA ALA A 51 -8.97 13.13 -4.33
C ALA A 51 -9.86 12.60 -3.20
N THR A 52 -9.26 12.01 -2.17
CA THR A 52 -9.97 11.61 -0.96
C THR A 52 -9.68 12.61 0.14
N GLY A 53 -10.71 13.34 0.57
CA GLY A 53 -10.65 14.17 1.77
C GLY A 53 -10.93 13.35 3.03
N PRO A 54 -10.55 13.87 4.21
CA PRO A 54 -10.90 13.19 5.46
C PRO A 54 -12.41 13.21 5.68
N THR A 55 -12.98 12.08 6.09
CA THR A 55 -14.37 11.92 6.49
C THR A 55 -14.65 12.57 7.85
N ALA A 56 -13.62 12.71 8.68
CA ALA A 56 -13.68 13.46 9.92
C ALA A 56 -12.33 14.11 10.20
N ARG A 57 -12.36 15.34 10.73
CA ARG A 57 -11.16 16.09 11.12
C ARG A 57 -11.10 16.28 12.62
N GLY A 58 -9.89 16.26 13.16
CA GLY A 58 -9.66 16.51 14.57
C GLY A 58 -10.27 15.44 15.49
N ARG A 59 -10.18 14.16 15.16
CA ARG A 59 -10.44 13.13 16.19
C ARG A 59 -9.25 13.02 17.13
N PHE A 60 -9.47 12.61 18.37
CA PHE A 60 -8.35 12.31 19.27
C PHE A 60 -7.72 10.97 18.90
N GLY A 61 -6.40 10.94 18.79
CA GLY A 61 -5.56 9.75 18.63
C GLY A 61 -4.44 9.71 19.66
N MET A 62 -3.66 8.63 19.66
CA MET A 62 -2.58 8.43 20.64
C MET A 62 -1.53 9.53 20.64
N CYS A 63 -1.31 10.21 19.49
CA CYS A 63 -0.31 11.27 19.35
C CYS A 63 -0.90 12.68 19.16
N GLY A 64 -2.23 12.87 19.33
CA GLY A 64 -2.85 14.19 19.15
C GLY A 64 -4.16 14.17 18.35
N ARG A 65 -4.30 15.08 17.37
CA ARG A 65 -5.48 15.20 16.51
C ARG A 65 -5.27 14.46 15.19
N LEU A 66 -6.25 13.68 14.77
CA LEU A 66 -6.24 12.84 13.58
C LEU A 66 -7.29 13.28 12.58
N ASP A 67 -6.92 13.15 11.32
CA ASP A 67 -7.83 13.15 10.18
C ASP A 67 -8.15 11.70 9.80
N VAL A 68 -9.44 11.38 9.68
CA VAL A 68 -9.93 10.03 9.35
C VAL A 68 -10.17 9.97 7.86
N TYR A 69 -9.63 8.95 7.21
CA TYR A 69 -9.87 8.67 5.81
C TYR A 69 -10.83 7.48 5.65
N PRO A 70 -11.56 7.38 4.53
CA PRO A 70 -12.31 6.17 4.22
C PRO A 70 -11.37 4.95 4.27
N GLY A 71 -11.84 3.85 4.87
CA GLY A 71 -11.17 2.57 4.71
C GLY A 71 -11.23 2.14 3.25
N ILE A 72 -10.13 1.62 2.72
CA ILE A 72 -10.06 1.01 1.39
C ILE A 72 -10.77 -0.34 1.36
#